data_AF-A0A2V8P8Q3-F1
#
_entry.id   AF-A0A2V8P8Q3-F1
#
_cell.length_a   1.000
_cell.length_b   1.000
_cell.length_c   1.000
_cell.angle_alpha   90.00
_cell.angle_beta   90.00
_cell.angle_gamma   90.00
#
_symmetry.space_group_name_H-M   'P 1'
#
loop_
_entity.id
_entity.type
_entity.pdbx_description
1 polymer ?
#
loop_
_entity_poly.entity_id
_entity_poly.type
_entity_poly.pdbx_seq_one_letter_code
_entity_poly.pdbx_strand_id
1 'polypeptide(L)'
;MNVSNNKGHGTETPDISYIRNVDTAHEVSDVKVGGIVKFVMGLFVMTVAVFFLAWGMFRMFETRSPEPPRSPMALSGEERLPPEPRLQGAPGFAETLEKSATPMQAEEPEAPAATRSGNPKNPLWEIKALRKQWDDVLEHGPIDQNGKRYGMPIEKAKEEILKQGLPVRKQ
;
A
#
# COMPACT_ATOMS: atom_id res chain seq x y z
N MET A 1 65.74 -58.92 -15.52
CA MET A 1 65.67 -57.45 -15.46
C MET A 1 64.75 -56.99 -16.58
N ASN A 2 63.59 -56.43 -16.22
CA ASN A 2 62.59 -55.92 -17.15
C ASN A 2 62.84 -54.44 -17.44
N VAL A 3 62.80 -54.05 -18.72
CA VAL A 3 62.62 -52.65 -19.10
C VAL A 3 61.47 -52.61 -20.12
N SER A 4 60.29 -52.23 -19.64
CA SER A 4 59.12 -51.98 -20.48
C SER A 4 59.23 -50.58 -21.09
N ASN A 5 59.48 -50.50 -22.41
CA ASN A 5 59.39 -49.24 -23.14
C ASN A 5 57.92 -48.90 -23.40
N ASN A 6 57.33 -48.11 -22.51
CA ASN A 6 55.99 -47.58 -22.68
C ASN A 6 56.05 -46.39 -23.66
N LYS A 7 55.79 -46.64 -24.95
CA LYS A 7 55.60 -45.57 -25.95
C LYS A 7 54.16 -45.08 -25.86
N GLY A 8 53.92 -44.07 -25.03
CA GLY A 8 52.66 -43.34 -25.03
C GLY A 8 52.43 -42.72 -26.40
N HIS A 9 51.31 -43.05 -27.04
CA HIS A 9 50.92 -42.46 -28.31
C HIS A 9 50.39 -41.05 -28.03
N GLY A 10 51.25 -40.03 -28.14
CA GLY A 10 50.83 -38.64 -28.05
C GLY A 10 49.96 -38.31 -29.27
N THR A 11 48.65 -38.20 -29.08
CA THR A 11 47.76 -37.62 -30.09
C THR A 11 47.79 -36.10 -29.91
N GLU A 12 48.92 -35.49 -30.28
CA GLU A 12 48.93 -34.05 -30.55
C GLU A 12 48.04 -33.87 -31.77
N THR A 13 46.84 -33.35 -31.54
CA THR A 13 46.00 -32.93 -32.65
C THR A 13 46.75 -31.79 -33.35
N PRO A 14 46.94 -31.86 -34.67
CA PRO A 14 47.60 -30.79 -35.41
C PRO A 14 46.92 -29.45 -35.07
N ASP A 15 47.70 -28.39 -34.89
CA ASP A 15 47.16 -27.06 -34.57
C ASP A 15 46.27 -26.56 -35.69
N ILE A 16 44.97 -26.84 -35.61
CA ILE A 16 43.98 -26.49 -36.63
C ILE A 16 43.49 -25.03 -36.52
N SER A 17 44.18 -24.17 -35.76
CA SER A 17 43.85 -22.73 -35.69
C SER A 17 43.93 -22.02 -37.04
N TYR A 18 44.64 -22.59 -38.01
CA TYR A 18 44.73 -22.12 -39.39
C TYR A 18 43.54 -22.54 -40.28
N ILE A 19 42.71 -23.50 -39.85
CA ILE A 19 41.53 -23.94 -40.61
C ILE A 19 40.42 -22.91 -40.38
N ARG A 20 40.29 -21.95 -41.31
CA ARG A 20 39.17 -21.01 -41.34
C ARG A 20 38.30 -21.30 -42.55
N ASN A 21 36.98 -21.34 -42.33
CA ASN A 21 36.02 -21.45 -43.42
C ASN A 21 36.02 -20.11 -44.18
N VAL A 22 36.73 -20.05 -45.31
CA VAL A 22 36.87 -18.86 -46.16
C VAL A 22 35.51 -18.33 -46.66
N ASP A 23 34.50 -19.20 -46.72
CA ASP A 23 33.13 -18.86 -47.11
C ASP A 23 32.23 -18.38 -45.95
N THR A 24 32.71 -18.44 -44.70
CA THR A 24 32.04 -17.78 -43.56
C THR A 24 32.41 -16.31 -43.57
N ALA A 25 31.73 -15.53 -44.42
CA ALA A 25 31.68 -14.08 -44.29
C ALA A 25 30.90 -13.73 -43.02
N HIS A 26 31.59 -13.57 -41.88
CA HIS A 26 30.99 -12.83 -40.78
C HIS A 26 30.84 -11.39 -41.27
N GLU A 27 29.61 -10.93 -41.48
CA GLU A 27 29.35 -9.50 -41.61
C GLU A 27 29.74 -8.87 -40.28
N VAL A 28 30.93 -8.28 -40.24
CA VAL A 28 31.33 -7.37 -39.17
C VAL A 28 30.43 -6.15 -39.37
N SER A 29 29.23 -6.22 -38.80
CA SER A 29 28.13 -5.27 -38.99
C SER A 29 28.68 -3.84 -38.93
N ASP A 30 28.68 -3.16 -40.08
CA ASP A 30 29.17 -1.78 -40.20
C ASP A 30 28.10 -0.83 -39.66
N VAL A 31 27.95 -0.84 -38.34
CA VAL A 31 27.06 0.06 -37.63
C VAL A 31 27.69 1.44 -37.67
N LYS A 32 26.94 2.42 -38.20
CA LYS A 32 27.36 3.83 -38.24
C LYS A 32 27.39 4.45 -36.84
N VAL A 33 28.45 4.17 -36.08
CA VAL A 33 28.64 4.65 -34.70
C VAL A 33 28.52 6.17 -34.63
N GLY A 34 29.09 6.89 -35.60
CA GLY A 34 28.99 8.36 -35.64
C GLY A 34 27.56 8.89 -35.79
N GLY A 35 26.67 8.14 -36.47
CA GLY A 35 25.25 8.48 -36.57
C GLY A 35 24.53 8.26 -35.23
N ILE A 36 24.81 7.15 -34.57
CA ILE A 36 24.24 6.81 -33.26
C ILE A 36 24.66 7.83 -32.20
N VAL A 37 25.95 8.20 -32.15
CA VAL A 37 26.45 9.18 -31.16
C VAL A 37 25.76 10.53 -31.35
N LYS A 38 25.62 11.01 -32.60
CA LYS A 38 24.90 12.25 -32.90
C LYS A 38 23.42 12.18 -32.51
N PHE A 39 22.78 11.03 -32.74
CA PHE A 39 21.39 10.80 -32.36
C PHE A 39 21.20 10.85 -30.84
N VAL A 40 22.04 10.15 -30.08
CA VAL A 40 22.02 10.17 -28.60
C VAL A 40 22.28 11.57 -28.07
N MET A 41 23.24 12.29 -28.63
CA MET A 41 23.52 13.67 -28.25
C MET A 41 22.34 14.61 -28.56
N GLY A 42 21.68 14.43 -29.71
CA GLY A 42 20.46 15.15 -30.07
C GLY A 42 19.30 14.88 -29.10
N LEU A 43 19.08 13.61 -28.74
CA LEU A 43 18.09 13.23 -27.73
C LEU A 43 18.38 13.87 -26.38
N PHE A 44 19.64 13.83 -25.93
CA PHE A 44 20.04 14.44 -24.66
C PHE A 44 19.78 15.95 -24.64
N VAL A 45 20.16 16.66 -25.70
CA VAL A 45 19.88 18.11 -25.83
C VAL A 45 18.38 18.38 -25.81
N MET A 46 17.56 17.57 -26.50
CA MET A 46 16.11 17.72 -26.49
C MET A 46 15.51 17.47 -25.10
N THR A 47 15.99 16.47 -24.36
CA THR A 47 15.57 16.21 -22.98
C THR A 47 15.89 17.40 -22.07
N VAL A 48 17.11 17.94 -22.17
CA VAL A 48 17.52 19.13 -21.40
C VAL A 48 16.66 20.34 -21.76
N ALA A 49 16.35 20.54 -23.05
CA ALA A 49 15.49 21.62 -23.50
C ALA A 49 14.06 21.51 -22.92
N VAL A 50 13.45 20.31 -22.96
CA VAL A 50 12.12 20.06 -22.36
C VAL A 50 12.14 20.27 -20.85
N PHE A 51 13.22 19.84 -20.16
CA PHE A 51 13.39 20.08 -18.74
C PHE A 51 13.38 21.58 -18.40
N PHE A 52 14.18 22.39 -19.12
CA PHE A 52 14.19 23.84 -18.91
C PHE A 52 12.87 24.51 -19.29
N LEU A 53 12.17 24.02 -20.31
CA LEU A 53 10.84 24.51 -20.68
C LEU A 53 9.84 24.26 -19.55
N ALA A 54 9.78 23.03 -19.03
CA ALA A 54 8.91 22.68 -17.91
C ALA A 54 9.26 23.49 -16.65
N TRP A 55 10.55 23.59 -16.31
CA TRP A 55 11.03 24.41 -15.19
C TRP A 55 10.63 25.89 -15.33
N GLY A 56 10.81 26.47 -16.51
CA GLY A 56 10.39 27.83 -16.81
C GLY A 56 8.89 28.02 -16.71
N MET A 57 8.10 27.06 -17.19
CA MET A 57 6.64 27.08 -17.09
C MET A 57 6.18 27.01 -15.62
N PHE A 58 6.78 26.15 -14.80
CA PHE A 58 6.49 26.12 -13.36
C PHE A 58 6.79 27.45 -12.69
N ARG A 59 7.95 28.05 -12.95
CA ARG A 59 8.31 29.36 -12.40
C ARG A 59 7.31 30.46 -12.82
N MET A 60 6.81 30.38 -14.05
CA MET A 60 5.79 31.31 -14.55
C MET A 60 4.43 31.10 -13.87
N PHE A 61 4.02 29.85 -13.63
CA PHE A 61 2.73 29.55 -12.99
C PHE A 61 2.74 29.79 -11.48
N GLU A 62 3.86 29.58 -10.80
CA GLU A 62 4.02 29.90 -9.38
C GLU A 62 3.74 31.38 -9.08
N THR A 63 4.12 32.29 -9.99
CA THR A 63 3.78 33.71 -9.85
C THR A 63 2.30 34.04 -10.05
N ARG A 64 1.52 33.14 -10.64
CA ARG A 64 0.10 33.36 -11.02
C ARG A 64 -0.88 32.55 -10.19
N SER A 65 -0.42 31.52 -9.49
CA SER A 65 -1.24 30.69 -8.61
C SER A 65 -1.02 31.12 -7.16
N PRO A 66 -1.84 32.04 -6.61
CA PRO A 66 -1.84 32.26 -5.17
C PRO A 66 -2.13 30.93 -4.48
N GLU A 67 -1.42 30.65 -3.38
CA GLU A 67 -1.64 29.41 -2.63
C GLU A 67 -3.14 29.29 -2.30
N PRO A 68 -3.77 28.15 -2.64
CA PRO A 68 -5.15 27.95 -2.28
C PRO A 68 -5.28 28.08 -0.76
N PRO A 69 -6.31 28.77 -0.26
CA PRO A 69 -6.52 28.91 1.17
C PRO A 69 -6.52 27.52 1.81
N ARG A 70 -5.87 27.42 2.97
CA ARG A 70 -5.66 26.17 3.72
C ARG A 70 -6.96 25.36 3.71
N SER A 71 -6.88 24.15 3.16
CA SER A 71 -8.06 23.27 3.00
C SER A 71 -8.83 23.20 4.33
N PRO A 72 -10.17 23.25 4.31
CA PRO A 72 -10.98 23.13 5.52
C PRO A 72 -10.74 21.79 6.25
N MET A 73 -10.13 20.81 5.58
CA MET A 73 -9.71 19.56 6.20
C MET A 73 -8.40 19.66 7.02
N ALA A 74 -7.57 20.68 6.78
CA ALA A 74 -6.34 20.95 7.52
C ALA A 74 -6.51 22.00 8.63
N LEU A 75 -7.76 22.43 8.88
CA LEU A 75 -8.14 23.24 10.03
C LEU A 75 -7.97 22.44 11.31
N SER A 76 -7.50 23.11 12.37
CA SER A 76 -7.42 22.52 13.70
C SER A 76 -8.83 22.11 14.18
N GLY A 77 -8.92 21.16 15.10
CA GLY A 77 -10.20 20.60 15.55
C GLY A 77 -11.20 21.66 16.05
N GLU A 78 -10.73 22.82 16.51
CA GLU A 78 -11.55 23.94 16.96
C GLU A 78 -12.05 24.85 15.83
N GLU A 79 -11.25 25.08 14.78
CA GLU A 79 -11.62 25.89 13.61
C GLU A 79 -12.65 25.19 12.71
N ARG A 80 -12.77 23.87 12.82
CA ARG A 80 -13.84 23.09 12.16
C ARG A 80 -15.19 23.21 12.85
N LEU A 81 -15.24 23.71 14.08
CA LEU A 81 -16.49 23.80 14.80
C LEU A 81 -17.30 24.97 14.23
N PRO A 82 -18.59 24.78 13.94
CA PRO A 82 -19.45 25.89 13.57
C PRO A 82 -19.42 26.97 14.68
N PRO A 83 -19.49 28.26 14.30
CA PRO A 83 -19.48 29.36 15.26
C PRO A 83 -20.59 29.17 16.30
N GLU A 84 -20.34 29.59 17.53
CA GLU A 84 -21.36 29.55 18.58
C GLU A 84 -22.59 30.39 18.15
N PRO A 85 -23.85 29.94 18.42
CA PRO A 85 -24.29 28.94 19.36
C PRO A 85 -24.26 27.50 18.81
N ARG A 86 -23.43 26.65 19.43
CA ARG A 86 -23.43 25.20 19.14
C ARG A 86 -24.75 24.61 19.60
N LEU A 87 -25.30 23.67 18.85
CA LEU A 87 -26.44 22.88 19.32
C LEU A 87 -26.03 22.21 20.64
N GLN A 88 -26.64 22.69 21.74
CA GLN A 88 -26.51 22.14 23.08
C GLN A 88 -26.64 20.62 22.98
N GLY A 89 -25.67 19.91 23.56
CA GLY A 89 -25.59 18.46 23.51
C GLY A 89 -26.91 17.81 23.90
N ALA A 90 -27.52 17.09 22.95
CA ALA A 90 -28.54 16.15 23.31
C ALA A 90 -27.92 15.15 24.31
N PRO A 91 -28.57 14.89 25.46
CA PRO A 91 -28.06 13.97 26.48
C PRO A 91 -27.92 12.59 25.85
N GLY A 92 -26.67 12.21 25.57
CA GLY A 92 -26.31 10.99 24.84
C GLY A 92 -25.01 11.07 24.04
N PHE A 93 -24.58 12.27 23.60
CA PHE A 93 -23.32 12.44 22.84
C PHE A 93 -22.11 12.89 23.69
N ALA A 94 -22.33 13.34 24.93
CA ALA A 94 -21.27 13.86 25.80
C ALA A 94 -20.64 12.81 26.74
N GLU A 95 -21.20 11.60 26.86
CA GLU A 95 -20.84 10.69 27.96
C GLU A 95 -19.66 9.74 27.67
N THR A 96 -19.04 9.80 26.49
CA THR A 96 -17.97 8.84 26.12
C THR A 96 -16.59 9.45 25.87
N LEU A 97 -16.46 10.79 25.87
CA LEU A 97 -15.17 11.42 25.59
C LEU A 97 -14.26 11.52 26.82
N GLU A 98 -14.80 11.73 28.03
CA GLU A 98 -13.99 11.77 29.26
C GLU A 98 -13.79 10.38 29.90
N LYS A 99 -14.78 9.48 29.79
CA LYS A 99 -14.67 8.13 30.37
C LYS A 99 -13.66 7.24 29.64
N SER A 100 -13.27 7.60 28.42
CA SER A 100 -12.17 6.97 27.68
C SER A 100 -10.80 7.60 27.94
N ALA A 101 -10.74 8.69 28.72
CA ALA A 101 -9.51 9.39 29.11
C ALA A 101 -9.07 9.06 30.55
N THR A 102 -9.43 7.88 31.08
CA THR A 102 -8.72 7.35 32.25
C THR A 102 -7.39 6.77 31.76
N PRO A 103 -6.24 7.29 32.21
CA PRO A 103 -4.94 6.73 31.86
C PRO A 103 -4.79 5.43 32.63
N MET A 104 -5.15 4.30 32.02
CA MET A 104 -4.73 3.01 32.54
C MET A 104 -3.24 2.88 32.25
N GLN A 105 -2.47 3.33 33.24
CA GLN A 105 -1.03 3.15 33.35
C GLN A 105 -0.69 1.66 33.37
N ALA A 106 0.43 1.34 32.71
CA ALA A 106 1.16 0.06 32.70
C ALA A 106 0.39 -1.11 32.05
N GLU A 107 0.86 -1.71 30.95
CA GLU A 107 2.20 -2.28 30.81
C GLU A 107 2.84 -1.92 29.46
N GLU A 108 3.90 -1.11 29.50
CA GLU A 108 5.05 -1.25 28.59
C GLU A 108 6.09 -2.10 29.35
N PRO A 109 6.70 -3.09 28.69
CA PRO A 109 8.04 -2.83 28.16
C PRO A 109 8.07 -3.29 26.68
N GLU A 110 8.57 -2.52 25.72
CA GLU A 110 9.88 -1.89 25.73
C GLU A 110 9.92 -0.56 24.97
N ALA A 111 10.52 0.40 25.66
CA ALA A 111 11.43 1.43 25.17
C ALA A 111 10.87 2.73 24.57
N PRO A 112 11.58 3.84 24.86
CA PRO A 112 10.98 5.13 25.13
C PRO A 112 11.30 6.15 24.04
N ALA A 113 10.43 7.14 23.88
CA ALA A 113 10.79 8.55 23.73
C ALA A 113 9.63 9.30 23.09
N ALA A 114 9.23 10.37 23.76
CA ALA A 114 8.33 11.37 23.23
C ALA A 114 8.74 11.78 21.80
N THR A 115 7.86 11.53 20.84
CA THR A 115 7.83 12.32 19.62
C THR A 115 6.40 12.77 19.38
N ARG A 116 6.23 14.10 19.28
CA ARG A 116 5.09 14.72 18.61
C ARG A 116 5.08 14.22 17.18
N SER A 117 4.45 13.07 16.97
CA SER A 117 4.37 12.42 15.67
C SER A 117 3.02 11.74 15.64
N GLY A 118 2.10 12.28 14.83
CA GLY A 118 0.86 11.62 14.49
C GLY A 118 1.22 10.36 13.72
N ASN A 119 1.45 9.26 14.45
CA ASN A 119 1.41 7.96 13.84
C ASN A 119 -0.06 7.73 13.49
N PRO A 120 -0.45 7.70 12.19
CA PRO A 120 -1.83 7.46 11.83
C PRO A 120 -2.21 6.14 12.49
N LYS A 121 -3.25 6.17 13.36
CA LYS A 121 -3.80 4.94 13.91
C LYS A 121 -4.04 4.04 12.70
N ASN A 122 -3.33 2.91 12.64
CA ASN A 122 -3.31 2.01 11.49
C ASN A 122 -4.75 1.87 10.98
N PRO A 123 -5.07 2.06 9.68
CA PRO A 123 -6.45 2.10 9.18
C PRO A 123 -7.33 0.92 9.64
N LEU A 124 -6.71 -0.20 10.01
CA LEU A 124 -7.38 -1.36 10.59
C LEU A 124 -7.94 -1.13 12.00
N TRP A 125 -7.64 -0.01 12.67
CA TRP A 125 -8.07 0.27 14.04
C TRP A 125 -9.57 0.51 14.15
N GLU A 126 -10.15 1.28 13.20
CA GLU A 126 -11.60 1.51 13.11
C GLU A 126 -12.32 0.21 12.81
N ILE A 127 -11.77 -0.60 11.91
CA ILE A 127 -12.32 -1.91 11.55
C ILE A 127 -12.34 -2.84 12.78
N LYS A 128 -11.28 -2.84 13.58
CA LYS A 128 -11.22 -3.63 14.83
C LYS A 128 -12.22 -3.13 15.88
N ALA A 129 -12.38 -1.82 16.02
CA ALA A 129 -13.35 -1.24 16.94
C ALA A 129 -14.80 -1.59 16.55
N LEU A 130 -15.13 -1.45 15.26
CA LEU A 130 -16.44 -1.82 14.71
C LEU A 130 -16.73 -3.31 14.86
N ARG A 131 -15.74 -4.16 14.59
CA ARG A 131 -15.88 -5.61 14.78
C ARG A 131 -16.20 -5.97 16.22
N LYS A 132 -15.50 -5.37 17.18
CA LYS A 132 -15.77 -5.59 18.61
C LYS A 132 -17.19 -5.19 19.00
N GLN A 133 -17.70 -4.08 18.45
CA GLN A 133 -19.07 -3.63 18.70
C GLN A 133 -20.11 -4.60 18.10
N TRP A 134 -19.87 -5.13 16.89
CA TRP A 134 -20.76 -6.11 16.28
C TRP A 134 -20.76 -7.45 17.01
N ASP A 135 -19.58 -7.91 17.44
CA ASP A 135 -19.45 -9.14 18.22
C ASP A 135 -20.20 -9.01 19.55
N ASP A 136 -20.11 -7.85 20.22
CA ASP A 136 -20.86 -7.58 21.46
C ASP A 136 -22.38 -7.56 21.22
N VAL A 137 -22.85 -7.01 20.11
CA VAL A 137 -24.29 -7.07 19.76
C VAL A 137 -24.73 -8.50 19.44
N LEU A 138 -23.87 -9.35 18.87
CA LEU A 138 -24.19 -10.76 18.63
C LEU A 138 -24.26 -11.58 19.92
N GLU A 139 -23.45 -11.23 20.93
CA GLU A 139 -23.37 -11.94 22.21
C GLU A 139 -24.35 -11.40 23.26
N HIS A 140 -24.51 -10.08 23.34
CA HIS A 140 -25.24 -9.35 24.39
C HIS A 140 -26.37 -8.45 23.83
N GLY A 141 -26.69 -8.58 22.54
CA GLY A 141 -27.67 -7.74 21.85
C GLY A 141 -29.05 -7.69 22.52
N PRO A 142 -29.79 -6.61 22.24
CA PRO A 142 -31.07 -6.32 22.89
C PRO A 142 -32.09 -7.43 22.62
N ILE A 143 -32.94 -7.66 23.61
CA ILE A 143 -33.99 -8.67 23.58
C ILE A 143 -35.33 -7.97 23.31
N ASP A 144 -36.09 -8.51 22.35
CA ASP A 144 -37.48 -8.13 22.08
C ASP A 144 -38.37 -8.36 23.32
N GLN A 145 -39.53 -7.72 23.35
CA GLN A 145 -40.59 -7.93 24.33
C GLN A 145 -41.01 -9.42 24.40
N ASN A 146 -40.79 -10.17 23.32
CA ASN A 146 -41.04 -11.61 23.23
C ASN A 146 -39.86 -12.50 23.73
N GLY A 147 -38.82 -11.92 24.32
CA GLY A 147 -37.66 -12.66 24.84
C GLY A 147 -36.65 -13.10 23.78
N LYS A 148 -36.83 -12.69 22.51
CA LYS A 148 -35.95 -13.06 21.39
C LYS A 148 -34.88 -11.99 21.14
N ARG A 149 -33.62 -12.39 20.96
CA ARG A 149 -32.50 -11.46 20.71
C ARG A 149 -32.52 -10.92 19.27
N TYR A 150 -32.33 -9.61 19.11
CA TYR A 150 -32.09 -8.96 17.82
C TYR A 150 -30.61 -9.04 17.47
N GLY A 151 -30.23 -10.01 16.65
CA GLY A 151 -28.83 -10.26 16.29
C GLY A 151 -28.35 -11.55 16.91
N MET A 152 -28.47 -12.64 16.15
CA MET A 152 -27.94 -13.94 16.50
C MET A 152 -26.94 -14.36 15.41
N PRO A 153 -25.84 -15.07 15.75
CA PRO A 153 -24.96 -15.66 14.75
C PRO A 153 -25.74 -16.49 13.74
N ILE A 154 -25.36 -16.41 12.47
CA ILE A 154 -26.12 -17.00 11.37
C ILE A 154 -26.24 -18.53 11.49
N GLU A 155 -25.25 -19.18 12.10
CA GLU A 155 -25.25 -20.61 12.39
C GLU A 155 -26.37 -20.97 13.35
N LYS A 156 -26.51 -20.22 14.45
CA LYS A 156 -27.58 -20.43 15.43
C LYS A 156 -28.95 -20.06 14.84
N ALA A 157 -29.01 -19.03 14.00
CA ALA A 157 -30.24 -18.65 13.30
C ALA A 157 -30.73 -19.77 12.36
N LYS A 158 -29.81 -20.43 11.64
CA LYS A 158 -30.15 -21.61 10.81
C LYS A 158 -30.71 -22.74 11.65
N GLU A 159 -30.09 -23.06 12.79
CA GLU A 159 -30.59 -24.09 13.70
C GLU A 159 -31.98 -23.74 14.25
N GLU A 160 -32.21 -22.48 14.62
CA GLU A 160 -33.50 -22.03 15.14
C GLU A 160 -34.60 -22.09 14.06
N ILE A 161 -34.28 -21.71 12.82
CA ILE A 161 -35.21 -21.81 11.67
C ILE A 161 -35.51 -23.28 11.33
N LEU A 162 -34.50 -24.16 11.36
CA LEU A 162 -34.72 -25.59 11.15
C LEU A 162 -35.63 -26.18 12.23
N LYS A 163 -35.52 -25.73 13.49
CA LYS A 163 -36.41 -26.13 14.58
C LYS A 163 -37.83 -25.58 14.42
N GLN A 164 -37.98 -24.32 13.97
CA GLN A 164 -39.28 -23.67 13.78
C GLN A 164 -40.00 -24.09 12.49
N GLY A 165 -39.25 -24.64 11.52
CA GLY A 165 -39.75 -24.95 10.19
C GLY A 165 -39.72 -23.72 9.28
N LEU A 166 -39.49 -23.94 7.98
CA LEU A 166 -39.49 -22.85 7.00
C LEU A 166 -40.92 -22.33 6.80
N PRO A 167 -41.17 -21.02 6.92
CA PRO A 167 -42.49 -20.47 6.67
C PRO A 167 -42.83 -20.63 5.19
N VAL A 168 -43.80 -21.52 4.90
CA VAL A 168 -44.32 -21.69 3.55
C VAL A 168 -45.45 -20.68 3.35
N ARG A 169 -45.39 -19.94 2.23
CA ARG A 169 -46.49 -19.05 1.83
C ARG A 169 -47.75 -19.90 1.62
N LYS A 170 -48.80 -19.64 2.41
CA LYS A 170 -50.11 -20.27 2.18
C LYS A 170 -50.61 -19.82 0.79
N GLN A 171 -50.97 -20.79 -0.05
CA GLN A 171 -51.61 -20.54 -1.35
C GLN A 171 -53.00 -19.95 -1.15
#